data_AF-A0A1K1Q1E3-F1
#
_entry.id   AF-A0A1K1Q1E3-F1
#
_cell.length_a   1.000
_cell.length_b   1.000
_cell.length_c   1.000
_cell.angle_alpha   90.00
_cell.angle_beta   90.00
_cell.angle_gamma   90.00
#
_symmetry.space_group_name_H-M   'P 1'
#
loop_
_entity.id
_entity.type
_entity.pdbx_description
1 polymer ?
#
loop_
_entity_poly.entity_id
_entity_poly.type
_entity_poly.pdbx_seq_one_letter_code
_entity_poly.pdbx_strand_id
1 'polypeptide(L)'
;MSSVIAVVKSIVGQVFVVSPEGIRRVLIEGDRLNIGDQLDTGPAGAVTLELADGRTLDLGRDTQWSANAPDSSTDLEQATAQAAPSVEELQQAIAAGVDPTTALEATAAGATAAGTGGAAGGGHSFVVLDATAGSVDPTVGFPTEGLAAAAATDNNILGGDTTDTTANAVLNATMTLSATPTLTEAGGVLVYTATVTQPPQTALTVTLSNGAVIVIPAGQLTGSVNVPLAPNDTVYNDPSQISVTVTGTSGGTGIAVTVPTTPAVTQITDTIDTTTVTLTAGNTVTEGGQITYTATLTNPAQTPVTVTLSNGSVITIAAG
;
A
#
# COMPACT_ATOMS: atom_id res chain seq x y z
N MET A 1 30.71 23.50 27.89
CA MET A 1 29.72 24.49 27.40
C MET A 1 29.01 23.84 26.23
N SER A 2 27.72 23.54 26.35
CA SER A 2 26.95 22.92 25.26
C SER A 2 26.85 23.91 24.11
N SER A 3 27.56 23.64 23.01
CA SER A 3 27.45 24.44 21.79
C SER A 3 26.33 23.88 20.95
N VAL A 4 25.41 24.77 20.55
CA VAL A 4 24.29 24.42 19.66
C VAL A 4 24.85 24.24 18.25
N ILE A 5 24.56 23.09 17.63
CA ILE A 5 25.04 22.76 16.28
C ILE A 5 23.94 22.89 15.23
N ALA A 6 22.68 22.70 15.63
CA ALA A 6 21.52 22.73 14.75
C ALA A 6 20.24 23.13 15.50
N VAL A 7 19.29 23.66 14.76
CA VAL A 7 17.93 23.99 15.21
C VAL A 7 16.92 23.26 14.34
N VAL A 8 15.88 22.69 14.96
CA VAL A 8 14.81 22.01 14.22
C VAL A 8 13.94 23.03 13.51
N LYS A 9 13.85 22.92 12.18
CA LYS A 9 13.04 23.80 11.34
C LYS A 9 11.65 23.25 11.08
N SER A 10 11.56 21.95 10.82
CA SER A 10 10.30 21.25 10.65
C SER A 10 10.42 19.80 11.06
N ILE A 11 9.35 19.26 11.64
CA ILE A 11 9.27 17.85 12.03
C ILE A 11 7.94 17.25 11.59
N VAL A 12 8.00 16.03 11.07
CA VAL A 12 6.81 15.21 10.78
C VAL A 12 6.99 13.93 11.57
N GLY A 13 5.97 13.49 12.31
CA GLY A 13 6.05 12.26 13.13
C GLY A 13 6.84 12.43 14.44
N GLN A 14 7.29 11.31 15.03
CA GLN A 14 8.04 11.31 16.28
C GLN A 14 9.53 11.11 16.00
N VAL A 15 10.34 12.12 16.31
CA VAL A 15 11.81 12.04 16.26
C VAL A 15 12.32 12.10 17.68
N PHE A 16 13.30 11.26 17.99
CA PHE A 16 13.93 11.22 19.29
C PHE A 16 15.35 11.74 19.19
N VAL A 17 15.80 12.41 20.26
CA VAL A 17 17.20 12.73 20.46
C VAL A 17 17.71 12.04 21.70
N VAL A 18 18.87 11.41 21.60
CA VAL A 18 19.62 10.79 22.69
C VAL A 18 20.82 11.67 22.98
N SER A 19 20.82 12.35 24.12
CA SER A 19 21.98 13.15 24.54
C SER A 19 23.16 12.26 24.94
N PRO A 20 24.40 12.78 24.94
CA PRO A 20 25.59 11.99 25.30
C PRO A 20 25.55 11.39 26.72
N GLU A 21 24.67 11.88 27.59
CA GLU A 21 24.36 11.33 28.91
C GLU A 21 23.38 10.12 28.85
N GLY A 22 22.98 9.68 27.67
CA GLY A 22 22.07 8.56 27.42
C GLY A 22 20.59 8.88 27.59
N ILE A 23 20.23 10.16 27.78
CA ILE A 23 18.85 10.59 27.99
C ILE A 23 18.15 10.73 26.63
N ARG A 24 17.07 9.96 26.44
CA ARG A 24 16.21 10.05 25.25
C ARG A 24 15.06 11.02 25.49
N ARG A 25 14.89 12.02 24.61
CA ARG A 25 13.73 12.93 24.60
C ARG A 25 13.10 13.00 23.21
N VAL A 26 11.82 13.34 23.15
CA VAL A 26 11.13 13.65 21.88
C VAL A 26 11.54 15.04 21.45
N LEU A 27 11.81 15.20 20.16
CA LEU A 27 12.22 16.45 19.54
C LEU A 27 10.98 17.19 19.01
N ILE A 28 10.93 18.51 19.18
CA ILE A 28 9.87 19.37 18.64
C ILE A 28 10.45 20.49 17.75
N GLU A 29 9.58 21.13 16.95
CA GLU A 29 10.02 22.26 16.11
C GLU A 29 10.58 23.40 16.97
N GLY A 30 11.73 23.95 16.53
CA GLY A 30 12.46 24.98 17.25
C GLY A 30 13.44 24.45 18.32
N ASP A 31 13.48 23.14 18.59
CA ASP A 31 14.45 22.58 19.53
C ASP A 31 15.89 22.76 19.05
N ARG A 32 16.79 22.93 20.01
CA ARG A 32 18.23 23.06 19.79
C ARG A 32 18.93 21.73 20.05
N LEU A 33 19.75 21.33 19.09
CA LEU A 33 20.61 20.16 19.20
C LEU A 33 22.01 20.62 19.56
N ASN A 34 22.62 19.93 20.52
CA ASN A 34 23.97 20.22 21.00
C ASN A 34 24.97 19.20 20.44
N ILE A 35 26.25 19.55 20.46
CA ILE A 35 27.31 18.63 20.09
C ILE A 35 27.22 17.33 20.91
N GLY A 36 27.24 16.19 20.22
CA GLY A 36 27.16 14.84 20.79
C GLY A 36 25.75 14.24 20.83
N ASP A 37 24.70 15.02 20.59
CA ASP A 37 23.33 14.52 20.51
C ASP A 37 23.14 13.56 19.31
N GLN A 38 22.47 12.42 19.51
CA GLN A 38 22.07 11.50 18.44
C GLN A 38 20.59 11.67 18.11
N LEU A 39 20.25 11.90 16.85
CA LEU A 39 18.88 11.89 16.36
C LEU A 39 18.50 10.53 15.80
N ASP A 40 17.27 10.12 16.08
CA ASP A 40 16.63 8.93 15.54
C ASP A 40 15.21 9.30 15.10
N THR A 41 14.98 9.32 13.78
CA THR A 41 13.70 9.73 13.19
C THR A 41 12.65 8.63 13.19
N GLY A 42 13.01 7.37 13.45
CA GLY A 42 12.07 6.24 13.45
C GLY A 42 11.24 6.06 12.16
N PRO A 43 10.30 5.10 12.15
CA PRO A 43 9.64 4.63 10.92
C PRO A 43 8.57 5.58 10.35
N ALA A 44 8.20 6.62 11.10
CA ALA A 44 7.20 7.61 10.68
C ALA A 44 7.71 9.06 10.85
N GLY A 45 8.96 9.25 11.30
CA GLY A 45 9.49 10.58 11.57
C GLY A 45 10.39 11.09 10.45
N ALA A 46 10.33 12.38 10.17
CA ALA A 46 11.27 13.10 9.31
C ALA A 46 11.53 14.45 9.95
N VAL A 47 12.74 14.98 9.78
CA VAL A 47 13.11 16.26 10.38
C VAL A 47 14.04 17.04 9.47
N THR A 48 13.73 18.32 9.29
CA THR A 48 14.62 19.27 8.63
C THR A 48 15.29 20.11 9.70
N LEU A 49 16.61 20.08 9.71
CA LEU A 49 17.46 20.81 10.64
C LEU A 49 18.13 21.98 9.93
N GLU A 50 18.27 23.10 10.61
CA GLU A 50 19.11 24.22 10.19
C GLU A 50 20.40 24.17 11.01
N LEU A 51 21.51 23.90 10.34
CA LEU A 51 22.85 23.84 10.94
C LEU A 51 23.32 25.26 11.32
N ALA A 52 24.30 25.35 12.23
CA ALA A 52 24.86 26.62 12.68
C ALA A 52 25.52 27.45 11.55
N ASP A 53 25.87 26.83 10.43
CA ASP A 53 26.38 27.46 9.21
C ASP A 53 25.27 28.00 8.28
N GLY A 54 24.00 27.85 8.67
CA GLY A 54 22.82 28.29 7.91
C GLY A 54 22.35 27.30 6.83
N ARG A 55 23.01 26.13 6.70
CA ARG A 55 22.57 25.10 5.75
C ARG A 55 21.42 24.27 6.33
N THR A 56 20.55 23.78 5.45
CA THR A 56 19.49 22.84 5.83
C THR A 56 19.95 21.41 5.61
N LEU A 57 19.74 20.55 6.61
CA LEU A 57 19.92 19.12 6.55
C LEU A 57 18.56 18.45 6.71
N ASP A 58 18.11 17.74 5.66
CA ASP A 58 16.86 17.00 5.69
C ASP A 58 17.12 15.53 6.01
N LEU A 59 16.51 15.05 7.09
CA LEU A 59 16.62 13.68 7.56
C LEU A 59 15.29 12.98 7.32
N GLY A 60 15.33 11.93 6.51
CA GLY A 60 14.18 11.09 6.19
C GLY A 60 13.79 10.16 7.34
N ARG A 61 12.93 9.20 7.03
CA ARG A 61 12.51 8.14 7.97
C ARG A 61 13.65 7.15 8.22
N ASP A 62 13.59 6.50 9.38
CA ASP A 62 14.55 5.47 9.80
C ASP A 62 16.01 5.91 9.67
N THR A 63 16.25 7.20 9.90
CA THR A 63 17.56 7.83 9.75
C THR A 63 18.12 8.16 11.11
N GLN A 64 19.37 7.74 11.34
CA GLN A 64 20.14 8.16 12.50
C GLN A 64 21.16 9.22 12.08
N TRP A 65 21.25 10.29 12.86
CA TRP A 65 22.19 11.37 12.62
C TRP A 65 22.86 11.81 13.90
N SER A 66 24.18 11.92 13.88
CA SER A 66 24.97 12.37 15.02
C SER A 66 25.34 13.83 14.86
N ALA A 67 25.06 14.62 15.89
CA ALA A 67 25.54 15.98 16.06
C ALA A 67 27.03 16.02 16.45
N ASN A 68 27.92 15.36 15.70
CA ASN A 68 29.36 15.60 15.87
C ASN A 68 29.69 17.01 15.38
N ALA A 69 30.64 17.70 16.04
CA ALA A 69 31.12 19.00 15.57
C ALA A 69 31.32 18.95 14.05
N PRO A 70 30.75 19.88 13.27
CA PRO A 70 31.07 19.92 11.85
C PRO A 70 32.57 20.20 11.84
N ASP A 71 33.34 19.36 11.16
CA ASP A 71 34.71 19.76 10.85
C ASP A 71 34.59 21.05 10.04
N SER A 72 34.79 22.18 10.70
CA SER A 72 34.89 23.49 10.07
C SER A 72 36.29 23.64 9.46
N SER A 73 36.82 22.59 8.85
CA SER A 73 37.88 22.70 7.88
C SER A 73 37.24 23.12 6.57
N THR A 74 37.23 24.42 6.37
CA THR A 74 37.30 25.03 5.06
C THR A 74 38.34 24.31 4.22
N ASP A 75 37.91 23.40 3.34
CA ASP A 75 38.70 23.08 2.15
C ASP A 75 37.82 22.72 0.95
N LEU A 76 37.00 23.70 0.55
CA LEU A 76 36.30 23.66 -0.74
C LEU A 76 37.30 23.75 -1.92
N GLU A 77 38.54 24.20 -1.67
CA GLU A 77 39.63 24.18 -2.65
C GLU A 77 40.18 22.76 -2.85
N GLN A 78 40.28 21.91 -1.82
CA GLN A 78 40.63 20.50 -1.97
C GLN A 78 39.49 19.63 -2.54
N ALA A 79 38.22 19.94 -2.24
CA ALA A 79 37.09 19.20 -2.81
C ALA A 79 36.93 19.39 -4.34
N THR A 80 37.43 20.51 -4.88
CA THR A 80 37.48 20.76 -6.33
C THR A 80 38.77 20.26 -7.00
N ALA A 81 39.83 19.97 -6.23
CA ALA A 81 41.05 19.34 -6.73
C ALA A 81 40.93 17.82 -6.93
N GLN A 82 39.96 17.17 -6.28
CA GLN A 82 39.64 15.75 -6.47
C GLN A 82 38.39 15.55 -7.36
N ALA A 83 38.14 16.46 -8.30
CA ALA A 83 37.14 16.23 -9.33
C ALA A 83 37.72 15.23 -10.35
N ALA A 84 37.03 14.10 -10.54
CA ALA A 84 37.31 13.22 -11.68
C ALA A 84 37.29 14.07 -12.97
N PRO A 85 38.16 13.77 -13.96
CA PRO A 85 38.19 14.51 -15.22
C PRO A 85 36.80 14.53 -15.85
N SER A 86 36.45 15.66 -16.46
CA SER A 86 35.16 15.82 -17.12
C SER A 86 34.99 14.80 -18.26
N VAL A 87 33.74 14.47 -18.59
CA VAL A 87 33.42 13.52 -19.67
C VAL A 87 34.04 13.97 -21.01
N GLU A 88 34.11 15.27 -21.27
CA GLU A 88 34.78 15.86 -22.42
C GLU A 88 36.30 15.62 -22.43
N GLU A 89 36.99 15.71 -21.29
CA GLU A 89 38.43 15.44 -21.20
C GLU A 89 38.74 13.95 -21.41
N LEU A 90 37.89 13.06 -20.86
CA LEU A 90 37.99 11.63 -21.10
C LEU A 90 37.76 11.28 -22.58
N GLN A 91 36.83 11.94 -23.26
CA GLN A 91 36.61 11.75 -24.70
C GLN A 91 37.79 12.24 -25.55
N GLN A 92 38.44 13.35 -25.16
CA GLN A 92 39.64 13.83 -25.84
C GLN A 92 40.86 12.92 -25.60
N ALA A 93 41.01 12.35 -24.41
CA ALA A 93 42.08 11.38 -24.11
C ALA A 93 41.93 10.08 -24.93
N ILE A 94 40.70 9.57 -25.05
CA ILE A 94 40.40 8.39 -25.90
C ILE A 94 40.68 8.70 -27.38
N ALA A 95 40.26 9.88 -27.86
CA ALA A 95 40.51 10.30 -29.24
C ALA A 95 41.99 10.52 -29.56
N ALA A 96 42.80 10.89 -28.56
CA ALA A 96 44.26 11.03 -28.67
C ALA A 96 45.03 9.72 -28.45
N GLY A 97 44.34 8.61 -28.14
CA GLY A 97 44.96 7.29 -27.92
C GLY A 97 45.64 7.11 -26.56
N VAL A 98 45.30 7.95 -25.57
CA VAL A 98 45.82 7.88 -24.19
C VAL A 98 44.95 6.92 -23.37
N ASP A 99 45.57 6.05 -22.55
CA ASP A 99 44.86 5.09 -21.69
C ASP A 99 44.24 5.79 -20.45
N PRO A 100 42.91 5.89 -20.35
CA PRO A 100 42.24 6.62 -19.26
C PRO A 100 42.43 5.98 -17.88
N THR A 101 42.90 4.73 -17.79
CA THR A 101 43.16 4.07 -16.51
C THR A 101 44.41 4.60 -15.79
N THR A 102 45.29 5.31 -16.51
CA THR A 102 46.48 5.95 -15.93
C THR A 102 46.23 7.37 -15.42
N ALA A 103 45.05 7.95 -15.70
CA ALA A 103 44.66 9.30 -15.27
C ALA A 103 43.98 9.32 -13.89
N LEU A 104 43.66 8.16 -13.31
CA LEU A 104 43.20 8.07 -11.92
C LEU A 104 44.42 7.89 -11.02
N GLU A 105 44.84 8.95 -10.32
CA GLU A 105 45.80 8.80 -9.22
C GLU A 105 45.23 7.86 -8.14
N ALA A 106 46.14 7.14 -7.48
CA ALA A 106 45.84 6.02 -6.59
C ALA A 106 44.78 6.36 -5.52
N THR A 107 43.83 5.44 -5.35
CA THR A 107 42.76 5.46 -4.37
C THR A 107 43.25 5.57 -2.92
N ALA A 108 42.66 6.51 -2.16
CA ALA A 108 42.19 6.42 -0.77
C ALA A 108 43.07 5.73 0.31
N ALA A 109 44.38 5.60 0.13
CA ALA A 109 45.31 5.31 1.20
C ALA A 109 45.98 6.63 1.61
N GLY A 110 45.78 7.06 2.85
CA GLY A 110 46.21 8.36 3.36
C GLY A 110 47.70 8.68 3.13
N ALA A 111 48.01 9.97 3.24
CA ALA A 111 49.31 10.59 2.98
C ALA A 111 50.51 9.70 3.32
N THR A 112 51.29 9.36 2.29
CA THR A 112 52.61 8.78 2.44
C THR A 112 53.50 9.78 3.17
N ALA A 113 53.90 9.43 4.39
CA ALA A 113 54.93 10.17 5.11
C ALA A 113 56.21 10.18 4.26
N ALA A 114 56.72 11.39 4.01
CA ALA A 114 57.96 11.62 3.29
C ALA A 114 59.14 10.95 4.00
N GLY A 115 59.57 9.80 3.47
CA GLY A 115 60.82 9.13 3.81
C GLY A 115 61.67 9.02 2.55
N THR A 116 62.72 9.82 2.46
CA THR A 116 63.75 9.73 1.42
C THR A 116 64.52 8.41 1.56
N GLY A 117 64.42 7.54 0.56
CA GLY A 117 65.29 6.36 0.43
C GLY A 117 64.52 5.11 0.01
N GLY A 118 64.71 4.68 -1.24
CA GLY A 118 63.90 3.64 -1.85
C GLY A 118 64.03 2.24 -1.27
N ALA A 119 62.93 1.50 -1.32
CA ALA A 119 62.84 0.09 -1.73
C ALA A 119 61.36 -0.29 -1.72
N ALA A 120 60.91 -0.89 -2.82
CA ALA A 120 59.63 -1.56 -2.91
C ALA A 120 59.52 -2.69 -1.87
N GLY A 121 58.30 -2.90 -1.34
CA GLY A 121 57.92 -4.13 -0.64
C GLY A 121 58.15 -4.09 0.87
N GLY A 122 57.05 -4.04 1.62
CA GLY A 122 57.05 -4.22 3.07
C GLY A 122 57.68 -5.54 3.48
N GLY A 123 58.49 -5.50 4.54
CA GLY A 123 59.18 -6.65 5.10
C GLY A 123 58.21 -7.64 5.74
N HIS A 124 58.20 -8.86 5.21
CA HIS A 124 57.91 -10.05 5.99
C HIS A 124 59.14 -10.94 5.88
N SER A 125 59.78 -11.26 7.01
CA SER A 125 60.85 -12.25 7.05
C SER A 125 60.23 -13.63 6.80
N PHE A 126 60.49 -14.25 5.65
CA PHE A 126 60.20 -15.67 5.49
C PHE A 126 61.32 -16.47 6.15
N VAL A 127 60.96 -17.33 7.10
CA VAL A 127 61.84 -18.42 7.54
C VAL A 127 61.70 -19.52 6.49
N VAL A 128 62.79 -19.88 5.83
CA VAL A 128 62.85 -21.10 5.00
C VAL A 128 62.78 -22.28 5.96
N LEU A 129 61.66 -23.02 5.97
CA LEU A 129 61.60 -24.30 6.66
C LEU A 129 62.31 -25.35 5.79
N ASP A 130 63.45 -25.82 6.26
CA ASP A 130 64.09 -27.04 5.75
C ASP A 130 63.15 -28.23 6.01
N ALA A 131 62.73 -28.91 4.94
CA ALA A 131 61.70 -29.92 4.97
C ALA A 131 62.23 -31.20 5.64
N THR A 132 62.04 -31.33 6.95
CA THR A 132 62.19 -32.60 7.67
C THR A 132 60.81 -33.14 8.04
N ALA A 133 60.10 -33.71 7.07
CA ALA A 133 58.94 -34.55 7.36
C ALA A 133 58.83 -35.66 6.32
N GLY A 134 58.88 -36.91 6.79
CA GLY A 134 58.59 -38.09 5.98
C GLY A 134 57.21 -38.00 5.35
N SER A 135 57.11 -38.52 4.13
CA SER A 135 55.87 -38.64 3.36
C SER A 135 54.73 -39.17 4.23
N VAL A 136 53.75 -38.33 4.50
CA VAL A 136 52.43 -38.76 4.97
C VAL A 136 51.60 -38.92 3.70
N ASP A 137 51.04 -40.09 3.46
CA ASP A 137 50.12 -40.33 2.35
C ASP A 137 48.70 -40.07 2.85
N PRO A 138 48.11 -38.88 2.63
CA PRO A 138 46.72 -38.67 3.00
C PRO A 138 45.85 -39.42 1.99
N THR A 139 45.18 -40.48 2.43
CA THR A 139 44.02 -41.03 1.73
C THR A 139 42.96 -39.94 1.61
N VAL A 140 42.93 -39.24 0.47
CA VAL A 140 41.87 -38.29 0.14
C VAL A 140 40.65 -39.09 -0.28
N GLY A 141 39.68 -39.16 0.61
CA GLY A 141 38.36 -39.74 0.33
C GLY A 141 37.45 -39.59 1.53
N PHE A 142 36.44 -38.74 1.43
CA PHE A 142 35.27 -38.89 2.30
C PHE A 142 34.60 -40.22 1.90
N PRO A 143 34.22 -41.09 2.85
CA PRO A 143 33.34 -42.21 2.52
C PRO A 143 31.97 -41.60 2.18
N THR A 144 31.71 -41.38 0.89
CA THR A 144 30.35 -41.14 0.41
C THR A 144 29.66 -42.49 0.36
N GLU A 145 29.09 -42.91 1.49
CA GLU A 145 27.98 -43.85 1.49
C GLU A 145 26.97 -43.36 0.43
N GLY A 146 26.66 -44.22 -0.54
CA GLY A 146 25.87 -43.85 -1.71
C GLY A 146 24.50 -43.28 -1.34
N LEU A 147 23.94 -42.48 -2.25
CA LEU A 147 22.63 -41.85 -2.13
C LEU A 147 21.52 -42.91 -1.99
N ALA A 148 21.32 -43.44 -0.79
CA ALA A 148 20.16 -44.24 -0.45
C ALA A 148 19.01 -43.26 -0.19
N ALA A 149 18.10 -43.16 -1.16
CA ALA A 149 16.84 -42.45 -1.03
C ALA A 149 16.04 -43.06 0.14
N ALA A 150 16.15 -42.45 1.32
CA ALA A 150 15.24 -42.65 2.42
C ALA A 150 14.70 -41.27 2.82
N ALA A 151 13.43 -41.05 2.48
CA ALA A 151 12.68 -39.88 2.93
C ALA A 151 12.65 -39.85 4.47
N ALA A 152 13.33 -38.88 5.06
CA ALA A 152 13.17 -38.52 6.46
C ALA A 152 13.36 -37.01 6.63
N THR A 153 12.38 -36.43 7.32
CA THR A 153 12.13 -35.01 7.55
C THR A 153 13.21 -34.35 8.40
N ASP A 154 14.03 -33.46 7.81
CA ASP A 154 14.94 -32.62 8.59
C ASP A 154 14.25 -31.31 9.01
N ASN A 155 13.87 -31.27 10.29
CA ASN A 155 13.68 -30.03 11.05
C ASN A 155 15.05 -29.37 11.26
N ASN A 156 15.41 -28.41 10.40
CA ASN A 156 16.62 -27.60 10.57
C ASN A 156 16.37 -26.43 11.54
N ILE A 157 16.91 -26.56 12.76
CA ILE A 157 17.03 -25.49 13.75
C ILE A 157 18.48 -24.97 13.73
N LEU A 158 18.61 -23.74 13.22
CA LEU A 158 19.67 -22.72 13.40
C LEU A 158 21.12 -23.01 12.95
N GLY A 159 21.55 -22.20 11.96
CA GLY A 159 22.87 -21.57 12.00
C GLY A 159 23.55 -21.37 10.65
N GLY A 160 23.23 -20.28 9.93
CA GLY A 160 24.10 -19.76 8.86
C GLY A 160 23.40 -19.36 7.57
N ASP A 161 22.50 -18.37 7.62
CA ASP A 161 22.13 -17.56 6.45
C ASP A 161 22.46 -16.10 6.81
N THR A 162 23.36 -15.49 6.04
CA THR A 162 23.77 -14.07 6.18
C THR A 162 23.20 -13.21 5.05
N THR A 163 22.07 -13.63 4.51
CA THR A 163 21.13 -12.75 3.80
C THR A 163 19.83 -12.66 4.60
N ASP A 164 19.85 -11.93 5.72
CA ASP A 164 18.64 -11.29 6.22
C ASP A 164 18.26 -10.17 5.24
N THR A 165 17.72 -10.58 4.10
CA THR A 165 16.72 -9.79 3.40
C THR A 165 15.40 -10.07 4.09
N THR A 166 15.12 -9.35 5.17
CA THR A 166 13.75 -8.92 5.51
C THR A 166 13.22 -7.96 4.44
N ALA A 167 13.39 -8.33 3.16
CA ALA A 167 12.48 -7.94 2.13
C ALA A 167 11.15 -8.55 2.56
N ASN A 168 10.30 -7.74 3.18
CA ASN A 168 8.92 -8.06 3.48
C ASN A 168 8.27 -8.47 2.16
N ALA A 169 8.31 -9.77 1.84
CA ALA A 169 8.00 -10.26 0.52
C ALA A 169 6.55 -9.92 0.21
N VAL A 170 6.33 -9.15 -0.86
CA VAL A 170 4.98 -8.76 -1.28
C VAL A 170 4.29 -10.02 -1.82
N LEU A 171 3.25 -10.48 -1.14
CA LEU A 171 2.46 -11.63 -1.56
C LEU A 171 1.40 -11.21 -2.56
N ASN A 172 1.22 -11.98 -3.63
CA ASN A 172 0.12 -11.75 -4.55
C ASN A 172 -1.20 -12.18 -3.89
N ALA A 173 -2.20 -11.30 -3.91
CA ALA A 173 -3.53 -11.55 -3.39
C ALA A 173 -4.57 -11.28 -4.49
N THR A 174 -5.59 -12.12 -4.56
CA THR A 174 -6.76 -11.90 -5.41
C THR A 174 -7.92 -11.45 -4.53
N MET A 175 -8.66 -10.45 -4.98
CA MET A 175 -9.87 -9.98 -4.31
C MET A 175 -11.13 -10.47 -5.03
N THR A 176 -12.15 -10.80 -4.25
CA THR A 176 -13.53 -10.98 -4.71
C THR A 176 -14.43 -9.98 -4.01
N LEU A 177 -15.45 -9.50 -4.73
CA LEU A 177 -16.49 -8.63 -4.21
C LEU A 177 -17.84 -9.30 -4.38
N SER A 178 -18.63 -9.35 -3.32
CA SER A 178 -20.01 -9.81 -3.35
C SER A 178 -20.94 -8.78 -2.72
N ALA A 179 -22.22 -8.85 -3.07
CA ALA A 179 -23.29 -8.02 -2.52
C ALA A 179 -24.46 -8.91 -2.07
N THR A 180 -25.39 -8.35 -1.29
CA THR A 180 -26.70 -9.00 -1.06
C THR A 180 -27.34 -9.32 -2.42
N PRO A 181 -27.74 -10.58 -2.70
CA PRO A 181 -28.13 -10.97 -4.05
C PRO A 181 -29.48 -10.39 -4.50
N THR A 182 -30.43 -10.29 -3.58
CA THR A 182 -31.79 -9.81 -3.85
C THR A 182 -32.28 -8.94 -2.71
N LEU A 183 -32.95 -7.85 -3.04
CA LEU A 183 -33.68 -6.97 -2.11
C LEU A 183 -35.03 -6.62 -2.74
N THR A 184 -35.96 -6.13 -1.91
CA THR A 184 -37.28 -5.65 -2.37
C THR A 184 -37.33 -4.13 -2.37
N GLU A 185 -38.26 -3.53 -3.11
CA GLU A 185 -38.49 -2.08 -3.10
C GLU A 185 -38.99 -1.52 -1.77
N ALA A 186 -39.48 -2.40 -0.88
CA ALA A 186 -39.73 -2.07 0.53
C ALA A 186 -38.48 -1.61 1.32
N GLY A 187 -37.30 -1.59 0.69
CA GLY A 187 -36.04 -1.14 1.27
C GLY A 187 -35.28 -2.25 1.98
N GLY A 188 -34.21 -1.87 2.68
CA GLY A 188 -33.40 -2.82 3.44
C GLY A 188 -31.94 -2.41 3.58
N VAL A 189 -31.10 -3.37 3.91
CA VAL A 189 -29.66 -3.15 4.05
C VAL A 189 -28.92 -3.94 2.98
N LEU A 190 -28.25 -3.21 2.10
CA LEU A 190 -27.33 -3.78 1.13
C LEU A 190 -25.96 -3.99 1.78
N VAL A 191 -25.49 -5.23 1.80
CA VAL A 191 -24.20 -5.59 2.38
C VAL A 191 -23.24 -5.91 1.26
N TYR A 192 -22.17 -5.13 1.14
CA TYR A 192 -21.04 -5.47 0.29
C TYR A 192 -19.98 -6.17 1.12
N THR A 193 -19.47 -7.30 0.63
CA THR A 193 -18.39 -8.06 1.26
C THR A 193 -17.22 -8.17 0.30
N ALA A 194 -16.05 -7.72 0.74
CA ALA A 194 -14.80 -7.93 0.02
C ALA A 194 -14.00 -9.03 0.72
N THR A 195 -13.50 -9.98 -0.06
CA THR A 195 -12.64 -11.08 0.43
C THR A 195 -11.33 -11.07 -0.34
N VAL A 196 -10.21 -11.20 0.36
CA VAL A 196 -8.87 -11.35 -0.21
C VAL A 196 -8.30 -12.74 0.07
N THR A 197 -7.43 -13.25 -0.81
CA THR A 197 -6.82 -14.58 -0.63
C THR A 197 -5.62 -14.60 0.32
N GLN A 198 -5.12 -13.44 0.74
CA GLN A 198 -3.99 -13.30 1.67
C GLN A 198 -4.28 -12.19 2.66
N PRO A 199 -3.95 -12.36 3.96
CA PRO A 199 -4.23 -11.35 4.97
C PRO A 199 -3.26 -10.18 4.82
N PRO A 200 -3.74 -8.92 4.78
CA PRO A 200 -2.86 -7.76 4.75
C PRO A 200 -2.22 -7.52 6.12
N GLN A 201 -1.02 -6.95 6.17
CA GLN A 201 -0.36 -6.65 7.44
C GLN A 201 -0.85 -5.35 8.08
N THR A 202 -1.41 -4.44 7.28
CA THR A 202 -2.14 -3.24 7.74
C THR A 202 -3.57 -3.25 7.22
N ALA A 203 -4.41 -2.33 7.69
CA ALA A 203 -5.74 -2.16 7.12
C ALA A 203 -5.65 -1.91 5.60
N LEU A 204 -6.50 -2.64 4.86
CA LEU A 204 -6.70 -2.47 3.42
C LEU A 204 -8.05 -1.78 3.22
N THR A 205 -8.03 -0.63 2.56
CA THR A 205 -9.22 0.15 2.25
C THR A 205 -9.61 -0.10 0.80
N VAL A 206 -10.86 -0.46 0.56
CA VAL A 206 -11.44 -0.75 -0.76
C VAL A 206 -12.51 0.29 -1.04
N THR A 207 -12.36 1.00 -2.16
CA THR A 207 -13.32 2.01 -2.60
C THR A 207 -14.22 1.41 -3.68
N LEU A 208 -15.52 1.60 -3.54
CA LEU A 208 -16.53 1.12 -4.48
C LEU A 208 -17.02 2.23 -5.42
N SER A 209 -17.62 1.88 -6.55
CA SER A 209 -18.12 2.83 -7.55
C SER A 209 -19.30 3.68 -7.08
N ASN A 210 -20.03 3.21 -6.07
CA ASN A 210 -21.09 3.97 -5.39
C ASN A 210 -20.56 4.89 -4.27
N GLY A 211 -19.25 4.98 -4.08
CA GLY A 211 -18.61 5.80 -3.04
C GLY A 211 -18.53 5.12 -1.66
N ALA A 212 -19.08 3.92 -1.48
CA ALA A 212 -18.93 3.18 -0.24
C ALA A 212 -17.48 2.68 -0.06
N VAL A 213 -17.06 2.57 1.19
CA VAL A 213 -15.70 2.16 1.56
C VAL A 213 -15.76 0.93 2.45
N ILE A 214 -15.09 -0.14 2.02
CA ILE A 214 -14.90 -1.35 2.82
C ILE A 214 -13.50 -1.31 3.42
N VAL A 215 -13.40 -1.58 4.72
CA VAL A 215 -12.11 -1.75 5.40
C VAL A 215 -11.93 -3.22 5.74
N ILE A 216 -10.86 -3.82 5.24
CA ILE A 216 -10.38 -5.14 5.67
C ILE A 216 -9.31 -4.89 6.72
N PRO A 217 -9.54 -5.24 8.00
CA PRO A 217 -8.56 -5.03 9.06
C PRO A 217 -7.26 -5.81 8.84
N ALA A 218 -6.18 -5.38 9.49
CA ALA A 218 -4.92 -6.10 9.49
C ALA A 218 -5.12 -7.55 9.97
N GLY A 219 -4.48 -8.50 9.28
CA GLY A 219 -4.57 -9.93 9.57
C GLY A 219 -5.88 -10.60 9.15
N GLN A 220 -6.86 -9.86 8.62
CA GLN A 220 -8.16 -10.39 8.22
C GLN A 220 -8.26 -10.58 6.71
N LEU A 221 -9.08 -11.55 6.30
CA LEU A 221 -9.34 -11.82 4.89
C LEU A 221 -10.60 -11.15 4.36
N THR A 222 -11.47 -10.66 5.24
CA THR A 222 -12.79 -10.17 4.87
C THR A 222 -13.07 -8.81 5.51
N GLY A 223 -13.83 -8.00 4.80
CA GLY A 223 -14.40 -6.75 5.28
C GLY A 223 -15.77 -6.57 4.67
N SER A 224 -16.65 -5.84 5.37
CA SER A 224 -17.98 -5.55 4.87
C SER A 224 -18.39 -4.11 5.16
N VAL A 225 -19.33 -3.61 4.36
CA VAL A 225 -19.99 -2.33 4.57
C VAL A 225 -21.48 -2.48 4.35
N ASN A 226 -22.25 -1.84 5.21
CA ASN A 226 -23.70 -1.76 5.13
C ASN A 226 -24.10 -0.45 4.47
N VAL A 227 -24.88 -0.53 3.40
CA VAL A 227 -25.47 0.60 2.71
C VAL A 227 -26.99 0.51 2.88
N PRO A 228 -27.61 1.38 3.69
CA PRO A 228 -29.06 1.37 3.83
C PRO A 228 -29.71 1.87 2.53
N LEU A 229 -30.72 1.14 2.08
CA LEU A 229 -31.58 1.52 0.97
C LEU A 229 -32.92 1.97 1.53
N ALA A 230 -33.30 3.20 1.21
CA ALA A 230 -34.62 3.70 1.53
C ALA A 230 -35.68 2.93 0.73
N PRO A 231 -36.87 2.71 1.31
CA PRO A 231 -38.00 2.19 0.55
C PRO A 231 -38.34 3.12 -0.62
N ASN A 232 -38.58 2.55 -1.80
CA ASN A 232 -39.02 3.27 -3.00
C ASN A 232 -40.12 2.48 -3.71
N ASP A 233 -40.99 1.84 -2.92
CA ASP A 233 -42.06 0.97 -3.38
C ASP A 233 -43.09 1.74 -4.21
N THR A 234 -43.43 1.21 -5.38
CA THR A 234 -44.50 1.75 -6.23
C THR A 234 -45.55 0.70 -6.51
N VAL A 235 -46.75 1.14 -6.88
CA VAL A 235 -47.85 0.23 -7.25
C VAL A 235 -47.64 -0.48 -8.60
N TYR A 236 -46.50 -0.23 -9.22
CA TYR A 236 -46.18 -0.65 -10.56
C TYR A 236 -45.07 -1.67 -10.51
N ASN A 237 -45.17 -2.72 -11.32
CA ASN A 237 -44.11 -3.71 -11.42
C ASN A 237 -42.92 -3.18 -12.22
N ASP A 238 -41.94 -2.59 -11.54
CA ASP A 238 -40.74 -1.98 -12.12
C ASP A 238 -39.44 -2.49 -11.47
N PRO A 239 -39.09 -3.78 -11.64
CA PRO A 239 -37.87 -4.34 -11.08
C PRO A 239 -36.63 -3.61 -11.59
N SER A 240 -35.67 -3.40 -10.71
CA SER A 240 -34.42 -2.69 -11.00
C SER A 240 -33.18 -3.47 -10.56
N GLN A 241 -31.99 -2.94 -10.88
CA GLN A 241 -30.73 -3.58 -10.58
C GLN A 241 -29.71 -2.55 -10.08
N ILE A 242 -28.99 -2.91 -9.01
CA ILE A 242 -27.84 -2.16 -8.52
C ILE A 242 -26.57 -2.94 -8.87
N SER A 243 -25.63 -2.29 -9.56
CA SER A 243 -24.36 -2.87 -9.98
C SER A 243 -23.20 -1.99 -9.50
N VAL A 244 -22.27 -2.59 -8.74
CA VAL A 244 -21.17 -1.87 -8.11
C VAL A 244 -19.85 -2.60 -8.34
N THR A 245 -18.84 -1.84 -8.74
CA THR A 245 -17.47 -2.32 -8.96
C THR A 245 -16.52 -1.74 -7.94
N VAL A 246 -15.35 -2.34 -7.81
CA VAL A 246 -14.23 -1.74 -7.05
C VAL A 246 -13.54 -0.72 -7.95
N THR A 247 -13.37 0.51 -7.45
CA THR A 247 -12.69 1.59 -8.16
C THR A 247 -11.21 1.67 -7.80
N GLY A 248 -10.83 1.22 -6.61
CA GLY A 248 -9.45 1.17 -6.18
C GLY A 248 -9.27 0.61 -4.78
N THR A 249 -8.02 0.32 -4.44
CA THR A 249 -7.60 -0.13 -3.11
C THR A 249 -6.43 0.71 -2.62
N SER A 250 -6.31 0.87 -1.31
CA SER A 250 -5.19 1.56 -0.67
C SER A 250 -4.83 0.94 0.68
N GLY A 251 -3.57 1.03 1.07
CA GLY A 251 -3.05 0.36 2.26
C GLY A 251 -2.72 -1.12 2.00
N GLY A 252 -2.93 -1.96 3.02
CA GLY A 252 -2.66 -3.40 2.95
C GLY A 252 -1.19 -3.77 2.69
N THR A 253 -0.27 -3.31 3.54
CA THR A 253 1.16 -3.62 3.35
C THR A 253 1.43 -5.13 3.34
N GLY A 254 2.44 -5.55 2.58
CA GLY A 254 2.83 -6.95 2.45
C GLY A 254 2.02 -7.76 1.43
N ILE A 255 0.99 -7.17 0.81
CA ILE A 255 0.25 -7.82 -0.28
C ILE A 255 0.09 -6.89 -1.50
N ALA A 256 0.09 -7.48 -2.70
CA ALA A 256 -0.33 -6.82 -3.93
C ALA A 256 -1.69 -7.40 -4.36
N VAL A 257 -2.74 -6.56 -4.34
CA VAL A 257 -4.11 -7.00 -4.55
C VAL A 257 -4.52 -6.83 -6.00
N THR A 258 -4.94 -7.93 -6.64
CA THR A 258 -5.63 -7.90 -7.93
C THR A 258 -7.12 -7.65 -7.70
N VAL A 259 -7.61 -6.54 -8.24
CA VAL A 259 -8.99 -6.08 -8.11
C VAL A 259 -9.91 -6.88 -9.04
N PRO A 260 -11.12 -7.31 -8.60
CA PRO A 260 -12.06 -8.01 -9.46
C PRO A 260 -12.59 -7.09 -10.56
N THR A 261 -12.72 -7.61 -11.79
CA THR A 261 -13.36 -6.91 -12.91
C THR A 261 -14.87 -7.15 -12.97
N THR A 262 -15.36 -8.16 -12.26
CA THR A 262 -16.79 -8.51 -12.23
C THR A 262 -17.51 -7.62 -11.22
N PRO A 263 -18.60 -6.93 -11.62
CA PRO A 263 -19.40 -6.15 -10.69
C PRO A 263 -20.13 -7.06 -9.70
N ALA A 264 -20.30 -6.56 -8.47
CA ALA A 264 -21.25 -7.13 -7.53
C ALA A 264 -22.64 -6.58 -7.85
N VAL A 265 -23.59 -7.50 -8.04
CA VAL A 265 -24.92 -7.19 -8.55
C VAL A 265 -25.97 -7.56 -7.50
N THR A 266 -26.94 -6.68 -7.32
CA THR A 266 -28.12 -6.88 -6.49
C THR A 266 -29.37 -6.65 -7.34
N GLN A 267 -30.24 -7.65 -7.38
CA GLN A 267 -31.55 -7.52 -8.00
C GLN A 267 -32.53 -6.87 -7.02
N ILE A 268 -33.22 -5.83 -7.47
CA ILE A 268 -34.33 -5.25 -6.73
C ILE A 268 -35.62 -5.81 -7.32
N THR A 269 -36.34 -6.59 -6.52
CA THR A 269 -37.64 -7.15 -6.89
C THR A 269 -38.76 -6.25 -6.42
N ASP A 270 -39.74 -6.06 -7.27
CA ASP A 270 -40.96 -5.34 -6.96
C ASP A 270 -41.78 -6.01 -5.85
N THR A 271 -42.57 -5.21 -5.13
CA THR A 271 -43.49 -5.68 -4.10
C THR A 271 -44.86 -5.93 -4.71
N ILE A 272 -45.53 -7.03 -4.34
CA ILE A 272 -46.83 -7.35 -4.96
C ILE A 272 -47.92 -6.44 -4.40
N ASP A 273 -48.41 -5.52 -5.23
CA ASP A 273 -49.59 -4.72 -4.94
C ASP A 273 -50.87 -5.26 -5.58
N THR A 274 -51.95 -5.28 -4.80
CA THR A 274 -53.27 -5.72 -5.28
C THR A 274 -54.12 -4.51 -5.68
N THR A 275 -54.53 -4.47 -6.95
CA THR A 275 -55.48 -3.47 -7.45
C THR A 275 -56.87 -4.05 -7.52
N THR A 276 -57.85 -3.36 -6.92
CA THR A 276 -59.26 -3.77 -6.93
C THR A 276 -60.11 -2.77 -7.71
N VAL A 277 -61.17 -3.27 -8.36
CA VAL A 277 -62.16 -2.45 -9.05
C VAL A 277 -63.47 -2.48 -8.27
N THR A 278 -63.99 -1.31 -7.93
CA THR A 278 -65.31 -1.15 -7.31
C THR A 278 -66.29 -0.60 -8.35
N LEU A 279 -67.38 -1.33 -8.60
CA LEU A 279 -68.45 -0.90 -9.49
C LEU A 279 -69.64 -0.42 -8.66
N THR A 280 -70.10 0.81 -8.94
CA THR A 280 -71.26 1.42 -8.30
C THR A 280 -72.28 1.88 -9.34
N ALA A 281 -73.55 1.86 -8.97
CA ALA A 281 -74.67 2.35 -9.77
C ALA A 281 -75.75 2.91 -8.83
N GLY A 282 -76.60 3.79 -9.36
CA GLY A 282 -77.77 4.27 -8.61
C GLY A 282 -78.73 3.14 -8.24
N ASN A 283 -79.29 3.17 -7.03
CA ASN A 283 -80.19 2.12 -6.52
C ASN A 283 -81.56 2.09 -7.20
N THR A 284 -82.00 3.22 -7.74
CA THR A 284 -83.30 3.36 -8.39
C THR A 284 -83.16 4.18 -9.68
N VAL A 285 -83.93 3.80 -10.68
CA VAL A 285 -84.12 4.57 -11.91
C VAL A 285 -85.58 4.50 -12.31
N THR A 286 -86.09 5.59 -12.88
CA THR A 286 -87.41 5.61 -13.52
C THR A 286 -87.35 4.79 -14.81
N GLU A 287 -88.44 4.13 -15.18
CA GLU A 287 -88.52 3.43 -16.47
C GLU A 287 -88.20 4.40 -17.63
N GLY A 288 -87.32 3.97 -18.53
CA GLY A 288 -86.78 4.81 -19.62
C GLY A 288 -85.72 5.84 -19.19
N GLY A 289 -85.35 5.89 -17.91
CA GLY A 289 -84.29 6.75 -17.37
C GLY A 289 -82.87 6.23 -17.63
N GLN A 290 -81.88 7.10 -17.48
CA GLN A 290 -80.46 6.76 -17.61
C GLN A 290 -79.92 6.17 -16.31
N ILE A 291 -79.16 5.07 -16.39
CA ILE A 291 -78.35 4.53 -15.29
C ILE A 291 -76.90 4.94 -15.53
N THR A 292 -76.26 5.56 -14.54
CA THR A 292 -74.82 5.83 -14.55
C THR A 292 -74.10 4.74 -13.75
N TYR A 293 -73.16 4.05 -14.42
CA TYR A 293 -72.24 3.11 -13.78
C TYR A 293 -70.90 3.81 -13.56
N THR A 294 -70.35 3.70 -12.35
CA THR A 294 -69.03 4.24 -12.02
C THR A 294 -68.14 3.09 -11.57
N ALA A 295 -67.05 2.85 -12.30
CA ALA A 295 -65.99 1.92 -11.93
C ALA A 295 -64.80 2.71 -11.38
N THR A 296 -64.31 2.34 -10.21
CA THR A 296 -63.17 2.99 -9.53
C THR A 296 -62.09 1.95 -9.27
N LEU A 297 -60.84 2.23 -9.64
CA LEU A 297 -59.69 1.43 -9.22
C LEU A 297 -59.14 1.95 -7.89
N THR A 298 -58.59 1.06 -7.08
CA THR A 298 -57.83 1.47 -5.88
C THR A 298 -56.48 2.10 -6.21
N ASN A 299 -55.90 1.77 -7.36
CA ASN A 299 -54.60 2.26 -7.81
C ASN A 299 -54.69 2.75 -9.27
N PRO A 300 -53.94 3.81 -9.64
CA PRO A 300 -53.94 4.33 -11.01
C PRO A 300 -53.41 3.29 -12.01
N ALA A 301 -54.01 3.23 -13.20
CA ALA A 301 -53.61 2.28 -14.23
C ALA A 301 -52.58 2.89 -15.20
N GLN A 302 -51.54 2.14 -15.58
CA GLN A 302 -50.59 2.61 -16.61
C GLN A 302 -51.15 2.54 -18.03
N THR A 303 -52.11 1.64 -18.25
CA THR A 303 -52.76 1.43 -19.55
C THR A 303 -54.27 1.48 -19.36
N PRO A 304 -55.03 1.86 -20.42
CA PRO A 304 -56.48 1.90 -20.30
C PRO A 304 -57.06 0.54 -19.90
N VAL A 305 -57.89 0.53 -18.86
CA VAL A 305 -58.57 -0.67 -18.36
C VAL A 305 -60.00 -0.70 -18.90
N THR A 306 -60.39 -1.81 -19.51
CA THR A 306 -61.75 -2.03 -20.01
C THR A 306 -62.54 -2.92 -19.05
N VAL A 307 -63.67 -2.43 -18.57
CA VAL A 307 -64.63 -3.18 -17.75
C VAL A 307 -65.88 -3.43 -18.60
N THR A 308 -66.10 -4.70 -18.97
CA THR A 308 -67.30 -5.12 -19.69
C THR A 308 -68.37 -5.52 -18.69
N LEU A 309 -69.50 -4.83 -18.73
CA LEU A 309 -70.67 -5.12 -17.90
C LEU A 309 -71.49 -6.26 -18.51
N SER A 310 -72.27 -6.95 -17.67
CA SER A 310 -73.16 -8.04 -18.12
C SER A 310 -74.24 -7.60 -19.11
N ASN A 311 -74.57 -6.30 -19.13
CA ASN A 311 -75.48 -5.70 -20.10
C ASN A 311 -74.80 -5.35 -21.45
N GLY A 312 -73.52 -5.70 -21.63
CA GLY A 312 -72.75 -5.45 -22.85
C GLY A 312 -72.12 -4.05 -22.95
N SER A 313 -72.36 -3.16 -21.99
CA SER A 313 -71.72 -1.84 -21.96
C SER A 313 -70.24 -1.96 -21.55
N VAL A 314 -69.40 -1.08 -22.09
CA VAL A 314 -67.96 -1.04 -21.79
C VAL A 314 -67.64 0.27 -21.08
N ILE A 315 -67.02 0.17 -19.90
CA ILE A 315 -66.41 1.30 -19.21
C ILE A 315 -64.92 1.25 -19.51
N THR A 316 -64.37 2.33 -20.05
CA THR A 316 -62.92 2.48 -20.23
C THR A 316 -62.40 3.46 -19.18
N ILE A 317 -61.51 2.97 -18.33
CA ILE A 317 -60.77 3.78 -17.38
C ILE A 317 -59.46 4.10 -18.07
N ALA A 318 -59.23 5.39 -18.36
CA ALA A 318 -58.01 5.82 -19.04
C ALA A 318 -56.77 5.52 -18.18
N ALA A 319 -55.60 5.58 -18.82
CA ALA A 319 -54.34 5.57 -18.08
C ALA A 319 -54.20 6.86 -17.24
N GLY A 320 -53.52 6.75 -16.10
CA GLY A 320 -53.34 7.82 -15.10
C GLY A 320 -54.36 7.75 -13.96
#